data_AF-A0A258Q2D7-F1
#
_entry.id   AF-A0A258Q2D7-F1
#
_cell.length_a   1.000
_cell.length_b   1.000
_cell.length_c   1.000
_cell.angle_alpha   90.00
_cell.angle_beta   90.00
_cell.angle_gamma   90.00
#
_symmetry.space_group_name_H-M   'P 1'
#
loop_
_entity.id
_entity.type
_entity.pdbx_description
1 polymer ?
#
loop_
_entity_poly.entity_id
_entity_poly.type
_entity_poly.pdbx_seq_one_letter_code
_entity_poly.pdbx_strand_id
1 'polypeptide(L)' 'MAYFTENQARFAANNIYASFAEQSLRESVNKAKSYDRFDIFLSHSSKDAVLILGVKKLLENQG' A
#
# COMPACT_ATOMS: atom_id res chain seq x y z
N MET A 1 -4.99 -11.35 15.58
CA MET A 1 -4.90 -10.11 14.78
C MET A 1 -3.44 -9.71 14.72
N ALA A 2 -2.86 -9.69 13.52
CA ALA A 2 -1.49 -9.23 13.34
C ALA A 2 -1.48 -7.69 13.47
N TYR A 3 -0.54 -7.16 14.24
CA TYR A 3 -0.31 -5.73 14.36
C TYR A 3 0.98 -5.38 13.65
N PHE A 4 0.97 -4.31 12.87
CA PHE A 4 2.14 -3.80 12.19
C PHE A 4 2.43 -2.39 12.67
N THR A 5 3.71 -2.12 12.88
CA THR A 5 4.18 -0.76 13.16
C THR A 5 4.36 0.01 11.85
N GLU A 6 4.29 1.34 11.93
CA GLU A 6 4.53 2.22 10.79
C GLU A 6 5.89 1.93 10.12
N ASN A 7 6.94 1.72 10.93
CA ASN A 7 8.28 1.39 10.45
C ASN A 7 8.31 0.08 9.65
N GLN A 8 7.55 -0.94 10.06
CA GLN A 8 7.46 -2.20 9.32
C GLN A 8 6.78 -2.01 7.96
N ALA A 9 5.72 -1.20 7.90
CA ALA A 9 5.07 -0.86 6.63
C ALA A 9 6.02 -0.10 5.70
N ARG A 10 6.73 0.92 6.21
CA ARG A 10 7.72 1.66 5.43
C ARG A 10 8.85 0.77 4.91
N PHE A 11 9.37 -0.12 5.76
CA PHE A 11 10.40 -1.08 5.36
C PHE A 11 9.90 -2.03 4.26
N ALA A 12 8.66 -2.49 4.33
CA ALA A 12 8.06 -3.32 3.29
C ALA A 12 7.96 -2.61 1.93
N ALA A 13 7.86 -1.27 1.91
CA ALA A 13 7.83 -0.47 0.68
C ALA A 13 9.22 -0.08 0.13
N ASN A 14 10.22 0.07 1.01
CA ASN A 14 11.52 0.67 0.68
C ASN A 14 12.28 -0.06 -0.44
N ASN A 15 12.14 -1.38 -0.57
CA ASN A 15 12.89 -2.14 -1.56
C ASN A 15 12.32 -2.05 -3.00
N ILE A 16 11.09 -1.56 -3.18
CA ILE A 16 10.39 -1.62 -4.47
C ILE A 16 9.99 -0.23 -4.96
N TYR A 17 9.71 0.70 -4.05
CA TYR A 17 8.98 1.93 -4.38
C TYR A 17 9.69 3.23 -4.00
N ALA A 18 10.83 3.22 -3.31
CA ALA A 18 11.42 4.44 -2.73
C ALA A 18 11.57 5.61 -3.74
N SER A 19 11.93 5.33 -4.99
CA SER A 19 12.11 6.34 -6.04
C SER A 19 10.84 6.63 -6.88
N PHE A 20 9.84 5.75 -6.85
CA PHE A 20 8.67 5.78 -7.75
C PHE A 20 7.33 5.58 -7.04
N ALA A 21 7.27 5.76 -5.72
CA ALA A 21 6.11 5.40 -4.90
C ALA A 21 4.82 6.07 -5.37
N GLU A 22 4.87 7.36 -5.70
CA GLU A 22 3.70 8.10 -6.23
C GLU A 22 3.21 7.51 -7.56
N GLN A 23 4.13 7.19 -8.48
CA GLN A 23 3.76 6.59 -9.76
C GLN A 23 3.17 5.19 -9.56
N SER A 24 3.81 4.34 -8.76
CA SER A 24 3.36 2.97 -8.49
C SER A 24 2.02 2.95 -7.75
N LEU A 25 1.78 3.91 -6.86
CA LEU A 25 0.48 4.09 -6.20
C LEU A 25 -0.58 4.48 -7.24
N ARG A 26 -0.29 5.45 -8.11
CA ARG A 26 -1.23 5.88 -9.15
C ARG A 26 -1.59 4.75 -10.12
N GLU A 27 -0.61 3.95 -10.53
CA GLU A 27 -0.82 2.77 -11.35
C GLU A 27 -1.68 1.72 -10.62
N SER A 28 -1.39 1.48 -9.34
CA SER A 28 -2.17 0.55 -8.51
C SER A 28 -3.63 1.01 -8.37
N VAL A 29 -3.86 2.31 -8.15
CA VAL A 29 -5.21 2.89 -8.10
C VAL A 29 -5.92 2.77 -9.44
N ASN A 30 -5.23 3.02 -10.55
CA ASN A 30 -5.84 2.86 -11.88
C ASN A 30 -6.20 1.41 -12.19
N LYS A 31 -5.37 0.43 -11.79
CA LYS A 31 -5.71 -1.00 -11.87
C LYS A 31 -6.88 -1.34 -10.94
N ALA A 32 -6.92 -0.76 -9.74
CA ALA A 32 -8.01 -0.98 -8.78
C ALA A 32 -9.38 -0.53 -9.32
N LYS A 33 -9.45 0.42 -10.27
CA LYS A 33 -10.72 0.86 -10.88
C LYS A 33 -11.46 -0.23 -11.64
N SER A 34 -10.79 -1.32 -12.04
CA SER A 34 -11.47 -2.46 -12.68
C SER A 34 -12.10 -3.43 -11.67
N TYR A 35 -11.99 -3.15 -10.37
CA TYR A 35 -12.55 -3.98 -9.31
C TYR A 35 -13.75 -3.25 -8.67
N ASP A 36 -14.86 -3.98 -8.53
CA ASP A 36 -16.10 -3.46 -7.91
C ASP A 36 -16.24 -3.83 -6.43
N ARG A 37 -15.29 -4.60 -5.87
CA ARG A 37 -15.28 -5.02 -4.46
C ARG A 37 -13.89 -4.93 -3.87
N PHE A 38 -13.82 -4.51 -2.61
CA PHE A 38 -12.59 -4.36 -1.85
C PHE A 38 -12.79 -4.93 -0.45
N ASP A 39 -11.81 -5.70 0.03
CA ASP A 39 -11.84 -6.26 1.39
C ASP A 39 -11.47 -5.19 2.44
N ILE A 40 -10.62 -4.22 2.05
CA ILE A 40 -10.07 -3.20 2.94
C ILE A 40 -10.19 -1.84 2.26
N PHE A 41 -10.76 -0.86 2.97
CA PHE A 41 -10.84 0.52 2.55
C PHE A 41 -10.02 1.42 3.48
N LEU A 42 -9.03 2.13 2.93
CA LEU A 42 -8.21 3.09 3.67
C LEU A 42 -8.86 4.48 3.58
N SER A 43 -9.70 4.80 4.56
CA SER A 43 -10.55 6.01 4.57
C SER A 43 -9.81 7.32 4.83
N HIS A 44 -8.63 7.29 5.44
CA HIS A 44 -7.79 8.47 5.69
C HIS A 44 -6.43 8.25 5.04
N SER A 45 -6.36 8.60 3.77
CA SER A 45 -5.14 8.55 2.98
C SER A 45 -4.13 9.55 3.55
N SER A 46 -3.15 9.05 4.30
CA SER A 46 -1.87 9.76 4.42
C SER A 46 -1.40 10.09 3.00
N LYS A 47 -0.92 11.31 2.74
CA LYS A 47 -0.25 11.66 1.47
C LYS A 47 1.08 10.92 1.25
N ASP A 48 1.28 9.83 1.97
CA ASP A 48 2.51 9.07 2.03
C ASP A 48 2.34 7.79 1.21
N ALA A 49 2.69 7.89 -0.07
CA ALA A 49 2.62 6.78 -0.99
C ALA A 49 3.47 5.57 -0.56
N VAL A 50 4.58 5.82 0.14
CA VAL A 50 5.46 4.76 0.67
C VAL A 50 4.73 3.96 1.74
N LEU A 51 4.07 4.64 2.67
CA LEU A 51 3.31 3.98 3.73
C LEU A 51 2.16 3.14 3.16
N ILE A 52 1.39 3.69 2.22
CA ILE A 52 0.25 3.00 1.61
C ILE A 52 0.70 1.75 0.84
N LEU A 53 1.74 1.86 0.03
CA LEU A 53 2.30 0.73 -0.71
C LEU A 53 2.90 -0.33 0.23
N GLY A 54 3.46 0.10 1.35
CA GLY A 54 3.96 -0.77 2.41
C GLY A 54 2.87 -1.60 3.07
N VAL A 55 1.77 -0.95 3.44
CA VAL A 55 0.57 -1.62 3.98
C VAL A 55 0.00 -2.61 2.97
N LYS A 56 -0.17 -2.19 1.71
CA LYS A 56 -0.61 -3.07 0.62
C LYS A 56 0.29 -4.32 0.53
N LYS A 57 1.61 -4.14 0.54
CA LYS A 57 2.56 -5.25 0.45
C LYS A 57 2.50 -6.19 1.65
N LEU A 58 2.35 -5.64 2.85
CA LEU A 58 2.19 -6.44 4.07
C LEU A 58 0.93 -7.31 4.01
N LEU A 59 -0.19 -6.74 3.53
CA LEU A 59 -1.44 -7.47 3.36
C LEU A 59 -1.34 -8.55 2.28
N GLU A 60 -0.77 -8.22 1.10
CA GLU A 60 -0.54 -9.22 0.03
C GLU A 60 0.34 -10.39 0.47
N ASN A 61 1.26 -10.18 1.40
CA ASN A 61 2.10 -11.24 1.94
C ASN A 61 1.36 -12.15 2.94
N GLN A 62 0.20 -11.73 3.46
CA GLN A 62 -0.62 -12.52 4.38
C GLN A 62 -1.60 -13.48 3.68
N GLY A 63 -1.76 -13.34 2.35
CA GLY A 63 -2.70 -14.10 1.54
C GLY A 63 -3.99 -13.35 1.28
#